data_AF-A0A7S3I1M2-F1
#
_entry.id   AF-A0A7S3I1M2-F1
#
_cell.length_a   1.000
_cell.length_b   1.000
_cell.length_c   1.000
_cell.angle_alpha   90.00
_cell.angle_beta   90.00
_cell.angle_gamma   90.00
#
_symmetry.space_group_name_H-M   'P 1'
#
loop_
_entity.id
_entity.type
_entity.pdbx_description
1 polymer ?
#
loop_
_entity_poly.entity_id
_entity_poly.type
_entity_poly.pdbx_seq_one_letter_code
_entity_poly.pdbx_strand_id
1 'polypeptide(L)'
;VKKFYHEDGMPGFSIPAAEHSTITSWGRDHEVDAFRNMLTAYPTGLVAVVSDSFNIFEACEKLWGTELRQMILDRDGTLVVRPDSGEPKVIVVQVL
;
A
#
# COMPACT_ATOMS: atom_id res chain seq x y z
N VAL A 1 7.21 26.50 -4.05
CA VAL A 1 8.42 26.59 -3.21
C VAL A 1 9.58 27.19 -4.00
N LYS A 2 10.20 26.49 -4.97
CA LYS A 2 11.28 27.07 -5.81
C LYS A 2 11.00 28.45 -6.42
N LYS A 3 9.81 28.63 -7.01
CA LYS A 3 9.41 29.89 -7.67
C LYS A 3 9.28 31.10 -6.74
N PHE A 4 8.96 30.90 -5.46
CA PHE A 4 8.57 31.98 -4.54
C PHE A 4 9.42 32.05 -3.27
N TYR A 5 10.19 31.00 -2.97
CA TYR A 5 10.99 30.86 -1.75
C TYR A 5 12.48 30.62 -2.04
N HIS A 6 12.89 30.53 -3.32
CA HIS A 6 14.30 30.39 -3.74
C HIS A 6 15.07 29.22 -3.11
N GLU A 7 14.37 28.15 -2.74
CA GLU A 7 14.98 26.93 -2.19
C GLU A 7 15.75 26.14 -3.26
N ASP A 8 16.99 25.74 -2.97
CA ASP A 8 17.82 24.99 -3.92
C ASP A 8 17.40 23.50 -4.06
N GLY A 9 16.65 22.96 -3.09
CA GLY A 9 16.19 21.56 -3.05
C GLY A 9 14.72 21.33 -3.39
N MET A 10 14.33 20.05 -3.52
CA MET A 10 12.92 19.65 -3.50
C MET A 10 12.49 19.45 -2.04
N PRO A 11 11.54 20.25 -1.51
CA PRO A 11 11.19 20.24 -0.08
C PRO A 11 10.33 19.04 0.36
N GLY A 12 9.90 18.19 -0.59
CA GLY A 12 9.04 17.05 -0.29
C GLY A 12 9.22 15.96 -1.33
N PHE A 13 9.10 14.72 -0.88
CA PHE A 13 9.21 13.53 -1.71
C PHE A 13 7.94 12.70 -1.54
N SER A 14 7.71 11.81 -2.51
CA SER A 14 6.62 10.85 -2.46
C SER A 14 7.19 9.44 -2.65
N ILE A 15 6.32 8.46 -2.49
CA ILE A 15 6.62 7.04 -2.68
C ILE A 15 5.66 6.44 -3.71
N PRO A 16 6.03 5.32 -4.35
CA PRO A 16 5.07 4.51 -5.09
C PRO A 16 3.88 4.14 -4.22
N ALA A 17 2.67 4.42 -4.71
CA ALA A 17 1.43 4.15 -4.01
C ALA A 17 0.37 3.65 -4.97
N ALA A 18 -0.36 2.61 -4.59
CA ALA A 18 -1.55 2.16 -5.30
C ALA A 18 -2.76 3.03 -4.95
N GLU A 19 -3.69 3.12 -5.90
CA GLU A 19 -5.04 3.65 -5.70
C GLU A 19 -6.09 2.59 -6.08
N HIS A 20 -7.36 2.85 -5.75
CA HIS A 20 -8.45 1.90 -5.96
C HIS A 20 -8.54 1.41 -7.41
N SER A 21 -8.35 2.27 -8.41
CA SER A 21 -8.40 1.87 -9.82
C SER A 21 -7.34 0.82 -10.16
N THR A 22 -6.12 0.97 -9.62
CA THR A 22 -4.99 0.06 -9.87
C THR A 22 -5.15 -1.30 -9.19
N ILE A 23 -5.98 -1.39 -8.15
CA ILE A 23 -6.33 -2.66 -7.49
C ILE A 23 -7.55 -3.28 -8.15
N THR A 24 -8.66 -2.54 -8.21
CA THR A 24 -9.95 -3.04 -8.68
C THR A 24 -10.00 -3.40 -10.16
N SER A 25 -9.11 -2.84 -10.99
CA SER A 25 -9.00 -3.21 -12.41
C SER A 25 -8.61 -4.68 -12.65
N TRP A 26 -8.04 -5.35 -11.65
CA TRP A 26 -7.74 -6.79 -11.71
C TRP A 26 -8.98 -7.65 -11.42
N GLY A 27 -10.04 -7.06 -10.87
CA GLY A 27 -11.21 -7.79 -10.39
C GLY A 27 -11.02 -8.34 -8.98
N ARG A 28 -12.13 -8.60 -8.28
CA ARG A 28 -12.12 -9.03 -6.87
C ARG A 28 -11.36 -10.33 -6.66
N ASP A 29 -11.55 -11.31 -7.53
CA ASP A 29 -10.92 -12.63 -7.43
C ASP A 29 -9.39 -12.57 -7.61
N HIS A 30 -8.86 -11.43 -8.08
CA HIS A 30 -7.44 -11.20 -8.34
C HIS A 30 -6.85 -10.06 -7.49
N GLU A 31 -7.47 -9.68 -6.37
CA GLU A 31 -6.93 -8.64 -5.47
C GLU A 31 -5.52 -8.99 -4.99
N VAL A 32 -5.28 -10.27 -4.64
CA VAL A 32 -3.95 -10.76 -4.24
C VAL A 32 -2.91 -10.64 -5.35
N ASP A 33 -3.34 -10.76 -6.61
CA ASP A 33 -2.45 -10.64 -7.77
C ASP A 33 -2.06 -9.17 -8.01
N ALA A 34 -3.01 -8.25 -7.83
CA ALA A 34 -2.74 -6.81 -7.87
C ALA A 34 -1.75 -6.40 -6.75
N PHE A 35 -1.94 -6.92 -5.54
CA PHE A 35 -1.05 -6.72 -4.40
C PHE A 35 0.35 -7.27 -4.67
N ARG A 36 0.44 -8.50 -5.17
CA ARG A 36 1.72 -9.12 -5.57
C ARG A 36 2.41 -8.31 -6.66
N ASN A 37 1.66 -7.79 -7.63
CA ASN A 37 2.20 -6.95 -8.69
C ASN A 37 2.84 -5.66 -8.14
N MET A 38 2.22 -4.99 -7.17
CA MET A 38 2.83 -3.81 -6.51
C MET A 38 4.16 -4.16 -5.83
N LEU A 39 4.20 -5.29 -5.14
CA LEU A 39 5.41 -5.78 -4.49
C LEU A 39 6.49 -6.20 -5.51
N THR A 40 6.14 -6.70 -6.68
CA THR A 40 7.11 -7.07 -7.73
C THR A 40 7.61 -5.85 -8.50
N ALA A 41 6.74 -4.89 -8.80
CA ALA A 41 7.08 -3.68 -9.56
C ALA A 41 7.99 -2.73 -8.77
N TYR A 42 7.88 -2.72 -7.44
CA TYR A 42 8.66 -1.86 -6.55
C TYR A 42 9.42 -2.71 -5.53
N PRO A 43 10.45 -3.48 -5.94
CA PRO A 43 11.07 -4.52 -5.12
C PRO A 43 11.80 -4.00 -3.87
N THR A 44 12.17 -2.72 -3.85
CA THR A 44 12.92 -2.08 -2.77
C THR A 44 12.26 -0.79 -2.30
N GLY A 45 12.57 -0.35 -1.08
CA GLY A 45 12.10 0.90 -0.52
C GLY A 45 10.65 0.84 -0.02
N LEU A 46 10.01 2.02 0.08
CA LEU A 46 8.64 2.13 0.55
C LEU A 46 7.66 1.94 -0.60
N VAL A 47 6.61 1.14 -0.37
CA VAL A 47 5.46 1.04 -1.28
C VAL A 47 4.18 1.06 -0.46
N ALA A 48 3.25 1.96 -0.79
CA ALA A 48 1.95 2.03 -0.13
C ALA A 48 0.86 1.35 -0.97
N VAL A 49 0.03 0.51 -0.35
CA VAL A 49 -1.04 -0.19 -1.05
C VAL A 49 -2.37 0.02 -0.33
N VAL A 50 -3.31 0.66 -1.02
CA VAL A 50 -4.70 0.74 -0.55
C VAL A 50 -5.28 -0.66 -0.47
N SER A 51 -5.73 -1.06 0.72
CA SER A 51 -6.02 -2.46 1.04
C SER A 51 -7.47 -2.72 1.45
N ASP A 52 -8.35 -1.75 1.25
CA ASP A 52 -9.78 -1.84 1.59
C ASP A 52 -10.69 -1.73 0.36
N SER A 53 -10.18 -2.11 -0.82
CA SER A 53 -10.97 -2.12 -2.06
C SER A 53 -12.19 -3.04 -1.96
N PHE A 54 -12.07 -4.14 -1.20
CA PHE A 54 -13.19 -5.03 -0.91
C PHE A 54 -13.38 -5.30 0.59
N ASN A 55 -12.30 -5.62 1.32
CA ASN A 55 -12.35 -5.86 2.77
C ASN A 55 -10.94 -5.75 3.40
N ILE A 56 -10.72 -4.71 4.20
CA ILE A 56 -9.43 -4.46 4.85
C ILE A 56 -8.97 -5.59 5.79
N PHE A 57 -9.89 -6.20 6.52
CA PHE A 57 -9.54 -7.22 7.51
C PHE A 57 -9.07 -8.50 6.83
N GLU A 58 -9.78 -8.90 5.78
CA GLU A 58 -9.39 -10.05 4.96
C GLU A 58 -8.08 -9.80 4.20
N ALA A 59 -7.90 -8.58 3.68
CA ALA A 59 -6.65 -8.18 3.06
C ALA A 59 -5.47 -8.28 4.05
N CYS A 60 -5.62 -7.78 5.28
CA CYS A 60 -4.57 -7.88 6.30
C CYS A 60 -4.32 -9.31 6.76
N GLU A 61 -5.35 -10.08 7.10
CA GLU A 61 -5.20 -11.42 7.70
C GLU A 61 -4.79 -12.48 6.68
N LYS A 62 -5.48 -12.53 5.53
CA LYS A 62 -5.31 -13.61 4.55
C LYS A 62 -4.34 -13.25 3.45
N LEU A 63 -4.44 -12.05 2.87
CA LEU A 63 -3.62 -11.70 1.71
C LEU A 63 -2.21 -11.27 2.13
N TRP A 64 -2.10 -10.24 2.96
CA TRP A 64 -0.80 -9.78 3.49
C TRP A 64 -0.24 -10.71 4.56
N GLY A 65 -1.08 -11.12 5.51
CA GLY A 65 -0.69 -11.91 6.68
C GLY A 65 -0.42 -13.39 6.38
N THR A 66 -0.87 -13.91 5.22
CA THR A 66 -0.66 -15.32 4.85
C THR A 66 -0.02 -15.43 3.46
N GLU A 67 -0.79 -15.18 2.39
CA GLU A 67 -0.38 -15.42 0.98
C GLU A 67 0.91 -14.69 0.58
N LEU A 68 1.05 -13.43 1.00
CA LEU A 68 2.15 -12.54 0.61
C LEU A 68 3.14 -12.28 1.75
N ARG A 69 2.93 -12.91 2.92
CA ARG A 69 3.72 -12.64 4.14
C ARG A 69 5.21 -12.81 3.91
N GLN A 70 5.62 -13.93 3.31
CA GLN A 70 7.03 -14.20 3.07
C GLN A 70 7.65 -13.16 2.14
N MET A 71 6.89 -12.76 1.11
CA MET A 71 7.31 -11.74 0.15
C MET A 71 7.40 -10.33 0.74
N ILE A 72 6.78 -10.08 1.91
CA ILE A 72 6.94 -8.84 2.70
C ILE A 72 8.18 -8.94 3.61
N LEU A 73 8.37 -10.07 4.27
CA LEU A 73 9.50 -10.29 5.18
C LEU A 73 10.86 -10.27 4.47
N ASP A 74 10.89 -10.76 3.22
CA ASP A 74 12.11 -10.84 2.43
C ASP A 74 12.46 -9.53 1.70
N ARG A 75 11.68 -8.45 1.89
CA ARG A 75 11.88 -7.18 1.16
C ARG A 75 13.02 -6.36 1.75
N ASP A 76 13.78 -5.73 0.87
CA ASP A 76 14.63 -4.59 1.23
C ASP A 76 13.79 -3.29 1.22
N GLY A 77 12.94 -3.14 2.23
CA GLY A 77 12.03 -2.00 2.34
C GLY A 77 10.82 -2.27 3.23
N THR A 78 9.78 -1.45 3.09
CA THR A 78 8.57 -1.56 3.92
C THR A 78 7.32 -1.39 3.08
N LEU A 79 6.41 -2.37 3.19
CA LEU A 79 5.04 -2.23 2.75
C LEU A 79 4.28 -1.33 3.73
N VAL A 80 3.60 -0.31 3.22
CA VAL A 80 2.67 0.51 3.98
C VAL A 80 1.25 0.09 3.59
N VAL A 81 0.58 -0.65 4.48
CA VAL A 81 -0.83 -1.02 4.32
C VAL A 81 -1.69 0.23 4.58
N ARG A 82 -2.54 0.60 3.62
CA ARG A 82 -3.35 1.82 3.69
C ARG A 82 -4.86 1.48 3.72
N PRO A 83 -5.52 1.51 4.89
CA PRO A 83 -6.98 1.61 4.94
C PRO A 83 -7.43 3.00 4.49
N ASP A 84 -8.54 3.10 3.76
CA ASP A 84 -9.08 4.35 3.18
C ASP A 84 -10.58 4.55 3.47
N SER A 85 -11.18 3.72 4.33
CA SER A 85 -12.58 3.75 4.72
C SER A 85 -12.79 3.31 6.18
N GLY A 86 -13.97 3.61 6.74
CA GLY A 86 -14.32 3.34 8.13
C GLY A 86 -13.91 4.44 9.12
N GLU A 87 -14.12 4.22 10.42
CA GLU A 87 -13.74 5.19 11.45
C GLU A 87 -12.25 5.07 11.79
N PRO A 88 -11.41 6.11 11.55
CA PRO A 88 -9.95 5.98 11.65
C PRO A 88 -9.46 5.48 13.01
N LYS A 89 -10.06 5.95 14.11
CA LYS A 89 -9.67 5.54 15.48
C LYS A 89 -9.94 4.05 15.77
N VAL A 90 -10.85 3.44 15.01
CA VAL A 90 -11.24 2.03 15.16
C VAL A 90 -10.43 1.18 14.19
N ILE A 91 -10.46 1.54 12.90
CA ILE A 91 -9.85 0.75 11.83
C ILE A 91 -8.34 0.61 12.04
N VAL A 92 -7.65 1.70 12.38
CA VAL A 92 -6.20 1.65 12.61
C VAL A 92 -5.83 0.67 13.71
N VAL A 93 -6.63 0.57 14.79
CA VAL A 93 -6.34 -0.36 15.90
C VAL A 93 -6.64 -1.80 15.50
N GLN A 94 -7.67 -2.04 14.71
CA GLN A 94 -8.10 -3.38 14.33
C GLN A 94 -7.21 -4.06 13.27
N VAL A 95 -6.44 -3.29 12.51
CA VAL A 95 -5.55 -3.81 11.45
C VAL A 95 -4.10 -3.97 11.90
N LEU A 96 -3.77 -3.61 13.15
CA LEU A 96 -2.47 -3.85 13.79
C LEU A 96 -2.37 -5.28 14.32
#